data_AF-A0A2R4QF59-F1
#
_entry.id   AF-A0A2R4QF59-F1
#
_cell.length_a   1.000
_cell.length_b   1.000
_cell.length_c   1.000
_cell.angle_alpha   90.00
_cell.angle_beta   90.00
_cell.angle_gamma   90.00
#
_symmetry.space_group_name_H-M   'P 1'
#
loop_
_entity.id
_entity.type
_entity.pdbx_description
1 polymer ?
#
loop_
_entity_poly.entity_id
_entity_poly.type
_entity_poly.pdbx_seq_one_letter_code
_entity_poly.pdbx_strand_id
1 'polypeptide(L)' 'KVGFNPKTVAFVPISGFNGDNMIDSSPNCPWYKGWEKETKESGKTTGKTLLEAIDSIERPERPSSKPLRLPLQDVY' A
#
# COMPACT_ATOMS: atom_id res chain seq x y z
N LYS A 1 6.22 -20.46 -2.17
CA LYS A 1 5.80 -19.29 -2.98
C LYS A 1 4.96 -18.40 -2.08
N VAL A 2 5.34 -17.14 -1.84
CA VAL A 2 4.88 -16.31 -0.70
C VAL A 2 3.40 -15.86 -0.80
N GLY A 3 2.68 -16.23 -1.86
CA GLY A 3 1.22 -16.08 -1.94
C GLY A 3 0.71 -14.68 -2.31
N PHE A 4 1.59 -13.67 -2.42
CA PHE A 4 1.22 -12.34 -2.87
C PHE A 4 0.89 -12.30 -4.37
N ASN A 5 -0.16 -11.57 -4.73
CA ASN A 5 -0.49 -11.26 -6.12
C ASN A 5 0.29 -10.01 -6.56
N PRO A 6 1.24 -10.08 -7.50
CA PRO A 6 2.02 -8.91 -7.90
C PRO A 6 1.18 -7.77 -8.47
N LYS A 7 -0.03 -8.06 -9.00
CA LYS A 7 -0.95 -7.04 -9.52
C LYS A 7 -1.55 -6.15 -8.43
N THR A 8 -1.58 -6.62 -7.18
CA THR A 8 -2.12 -5.84 -6.05
C THR A 8 -1.06 -4.95 -5.40
N VAL A 9 0.18 -4.96 -5.91
CA VAL A 9 1.33 -4.29 -5.29
C VAL A 9 1.75 -3.10 -6.15
N ALA A 10 1.79 -1.91 -5.54
CA ALA A 10 2.34 -0.71 -6.16
C ALA A 10 3.88 -0.77 -6.17
N PHE A 11 4.49 -0.59 -7.34
CA PHE A 11 5.94 -0.51 -7.49
C PHE A 11 6.38 0.94 -7.71
N VAL A 12 7.01 1.53 -6.69
CA VAL A 12 7.46 2.93 -6.70
C VAL A 12 8.98 2.98 -6.65
N PRO A 13 9.67 3.50 -7.69
CA PRO A 13 11.10 3.79 -7.61
C PRO A 13 11.30 5.03 -6.75
N ILE A 14 11.92 4.87 -5.58
CA ILE A 14 12.14 5.97 -4.62
C ILE A 14 13.62 6.20 -4.37
N SER A 15 13.98 7.43 -4.03
CA SER A 15 15.25 7.75 -3.38
C SER A 15 14.96 8.26 -1.97
N GLY A 16 15.18 7.43 -0.95
CA GLY A 16 14.94 7.83 0.43
C GLY A 16 15.91 8.92 0.93
N PHE A 17 17.08 9.06 0.31
CA PHE A 17 18.07 10.07 0.69
C PHE A 17 17.77 11.45 0.06
N ASN A 18 17.35 11.47 -1.21
CA ASN A 18 17.05 12.72 -1.92
C ASN A 18 15.57 13.11 -1.85
N GLY A 19 14.70 12.24 -1.36
CA GLY A 19 13.25 12.45 -1.31
C GLY A 19 12.52 12.20 -2.63
N ASP A 20 13.18 11.65 -3.64
CA ASP A 20 12.58 11.42 -4.96
C ASP A 20 11.40 10.44 -4.87
N ASN A 21 10.24 10.83 -5.40
CA ASN A 21 8.98 10.06 -5.43
C ASN A 21 8.44 9.65 -4.04
N MET A 22 8.89 10.30 -2.96
CA MET A 22 8.36 10.06 -1.61
C MET A 22 7.03 10.78 -1.39
N ILE A 23 7.04 12.11 -1.50
CA ILE A 23 5.86 12.98 -1.34
C ILE A 23 5.49 13.64 -2.67
N ASP A 24 6.49 14.15 -3.39
CA ASP A 24 6.35 14.77 -4.70
C ASP A 24 7.01 13.94 -5.81
N SER A 25 6.51 14.08 -7.04
CA SER A 25 7.10 13.42 -8.21
C SER A 25 8.47 14.00 -8.54
N SER A 26 9.48 13.15 -8.69
CA SER A 26 10.82 13.60 -9.02
C SER A 26 11.00 13.87 -10.52
N PRO A 27 11.68 14.97 -10.92
CA PRO A 27 12.08 15.20 -12.31
C PRO A 27 13.19 14.25 -12.77
N ASN A 28 13.87 13.55 -11.85
CA ASN A 28 15.01 12.66 -12.17
C ASN A 28 14.59 11.33 -12.81
N CYS A 29 13.29 11.02 -12.83
CA CYS A 29 12.75 9.79 -13.40
C CYS A 29 11.72 10.08 -14.50
N PRO A 30 12.11 10.68 -15.65
CA PRO A 30 11.16 11.02 -16.73
C PRO A 30 10.52 9.78 -17.38
N TRP A 31 11.13 8.61 -17.21
CA TRP A 31 10.62 7.32 -17.70
C TRP A 31 9.49 6.76 -16.82
N TYR A 32 9.37 7.22 -15.58
CA TYR A 32 8.39 6.70 -14.64
C TYR A 32 7.05 7.42 -14.79
N LYS A 33 6.05 6.69 -15.28
CA LYS A 33 4.70 7.22 -15.52
C LYS A 33 3.78 7.11 -14.29
N GLY A 34 4.22 6.39 -13.26
CA GLY A 34 3.44 6.05 -12.08
C GLY A 34 3.38 4.54 -11.84
N TRP A 35 2.93 4.18 -10.65
CA TRP A 35 2.60 2.82 -10.26
C TRP A 35 1.12 2.56 -10.55
N GLU A 36 0.81 1.28 -10.75
CA GLU A 36 -0.55 0.79 -10.92
C GLU A 36 -0.73 -0.41 -10.00
N LYS A 37 -1.84 -0.45 -9.27
CA LYS A 37 -2.24 -1.62 -8.49
C LYS A 37 -3.73 -1.91 -8.71
N GLU A 38 -4.06 -3.19 -8.72
CA GLU A 38 -5.43 -3.69 -8.86
C GLU A 38 -5.82 -4.40 -7.56
N THR A 39 -6.76 -3.85 -6.82
CA THR A 39 -7.34 -4.47 -5.62
C THR A 39 -8.76 -4.95 -5.90
N LYS A 40 -9.19 -5.99 -5.18
CA LYS A 40 -10.51 -6.60 -5.40
C LYS A 40 -11.67 -5.70 -4.98
N GLU A 41 -11.44 -4.77 -4.05
CA GLU A 41 -12.50 -3.95 -3.45
C GLU A 41 -12.55 -2.55 -4.08
N SER A 42 -11.41 -1.92 -4.37
CA SER A 42 -11.29 -0.55 -4.90
C SER A 42 -10.90 -0.47 -6.38
N GLY A 43 -10.72 -1.61 -7.05
CA GLY A 43 -10.39 -1.67 -8.47
C GLY A 43 -8.96 -1.26 -8.80
N LYS A 44 -8.76 -0.66 -9.98
CA LYS A 44 -7.45 -0.22 -10.47
C LYS A 44 -7.13 1.18 -9.96
N THR A 45 -6.11 1.31 -9.11
CA THR A 45 -5.60 2.59 -8.60
C THR A 45 -4.25 2.90 -9.22
N THR A 46 -4.03 4.16 -9.56
CA THR A 46 -2.76 4.66 -10.09
C THR A 46 -2.27 5.82 -9.24
N GLY A 47 -0.95 5.97 -9.17
CA GLY A 47 -0.29 7.09 -8.50
C GLY A 47 1.16 7.21 -8.94
N LYS A 48 1.87 8.21 -8.45
CA LYS A 48 3.28 8.48 -8.74
C LYS A 48 4.14 8.47 -7.50
N THR A 49 3.60 8.75 -6.33
CA THR A 49 4.41 8.87 -5.11
C THR A 49 4.14 7.73 -4.13
N LEU A 50 5.08 7.54 -3.19
CA LEU A 50 4.94 6.55 -2.15
C LEU A 50 3.78 6.90 -1.20
N LEU A 51 3.56 8.19 -0.94
CA LEU A 51 2.44 8.67 -0.15
C LEU A 51 1.11 8.23 -0.77
N GLU A 52 0.92 8.45 -2.07
CA GLU A 52 -0.27 8.01 -2.80
C GLU A 52 -0.42 6.47 -2.78
N ALA A 53 0.70 5.74 -2.78
CA ALA A 53 0.68 4.28 -2.68
C ALA A 53 0.17 3.81 -1.30
N ILE A 54 0.48 4.54 -0.24
CA ILE A 54 0.01 4.30 1.13
C ILE A 54 -1.45 4.72 1.29
N ASP A 55 -1.83 5.91 0.80
CA ASP A 55 -3.21 6.41 0.88
C ASP A 55 -4.19 5.52 0.12
N SER A 56 -3.73 4.88 -0.95
CA SER A 56 -4.52 3.92 -1.70
C SER A 56 -4.61 2.54 -1.04
N ILE A 57 -3.97 2.30 0.11
CA ILE A 57 -4.12 1.02 0.83
C ILE A 57 -5.53 0.95 1.41
N GLU A 58 -6.24 -0.13 1.07
CA GLU A 58 -7.55 -0.41 1.60
C GLU A 58 -7.49 -0.59 3.11
N ARG A 59 -8.37 0.11 3.84
CA ARG A 59 -8.45 -0.06 5.28
C ARG A 59 -8.96 -1.47 5.57
N PRO A 60 -8.30 -2.23 6.46
CA PRO A 60 -8.75 -3.56 6.81
C PRO A 60 -10.14 -3.50 7.44
N GLU A 61 -11.01 -4.42 7.05
CA GLU A 61 -12.33 -4.56 7.66
C GLU A 61 -12.17 -4.90 9.15
N ARG A 62 -12.81 -4.10 10.01
CA ARG A 62 -12.81 -4.39 11.45
C ARG A 62 -13.54 -5.72 11.69
N PRO A 63 -13.00 -6.65 12.49
CA PRO A 63 -13.55 -7.99 12.66
C PRO A 63 -14.75 -8.00 13.63
N SER A 64 -15.76 -7.14 13.42
CA SER A 64 -17.02 -7.14 14.19
C SER A 64 -17.94 -8.30 13.82
N SER A 65 -17.80 -8.84 12.61
CA SER A 65 -18.55 -9.99 12.11
C SER A 65 -17.96 -11.35 12.51
N LYS A 66 -16.73 -11.36 13.06
CA LYS A 66 -16.04 -12.59 13.45
C LYS A 66 -16.39 -12.98 14.90
N PRO A 67 -16.44 -14.28 15.21
CA PRO A 67 -16.63 -14.74 16.58
C PRO A 67 -15.62 -14.12 17.54
N LEU A 68 -16.08 -13.74 18.74
CA LEU A 68 -15.21 -13.17 19.77
C LEU A 68 -14.04 -14.11 20.06
N ARG A 69 -12.85 -13.53 20.10
CA ARG A 69 -11.61 -14.17 20.53
C ARG A 69 -10.91 -13.18 21.45
N LEU A 70 -10.75 -13.56 22.72
CA LEU A 70 -10.14 -12.71 23.74
C LEU A 70 -9.02 -13.52 24.41
N PRO A 71 -7.75 -13.36 23.98
CA PRO A 71 -6.62 -13.92 24.70
C PRO A 71 -6.46 -13.15 26.01
N LEU A 72 -6.54 -13.85 27.15
CA LEU A 72 -6.32 -13.26 28.46
C LEU A 72 -4.82 -12.98 28.63
N GLN A 73 -4.47 -11.72 28.92
CA GLN A 73 -3.09 -11.29 29.07
C GLN A 73 -2.57 -11.54 30.48
N ASP A 74 -3.36 -11.19 31.49
CA ASP A 74 -3.09 -11.43 32.90
C ASP A 74 -4.40 -11.67 33.64
N VAL A 75 -4.32 -12.41 34.75
CA VAL A 75 -5.43 -12.64 35.69
C VAL A 75 -4.91 -12.22 37.07
N TYR A 76 -5.64 -11.32 37.73
CA TYR A 76 -5.34 -10.87 39.10
C TYR A 76 -5.95 -11.80 40.14
#